data_AF-A0A8D8ZGU0-F1
#
_entry.id   AF-A0A8D8ZGU0-F1
#
_cell.length_a   1.000
_cell.length_b   1.000
_cell.length_c   1.000
_cell.angle_alpha   90.00
_cell.angle_beta   90.00
_cell.angle_gamma   90.00
#
_symmetry.space_group_name_H-M   'P 1'
#
loop_
_entity.id
_entity.type
_entity.pdbx_description
1 polymer ?
#
loop_
_entity_poly.entity_id
_entity_poly.type
_entity_poly.pdbx_seq_one_letter_code
_entity_poly.pdbx_strand_id
1 'polypeptide(L)'
;PTFFQYITSPTCFQYVKSPTCFQYVTSPTCFQYVKSPTCFQYVTSPTCFQYVKSPTCFQYVTSPTCFQYVKSPTCFQYVTSPTCFQYVKSPTCFQYITSPTCFQYVTSPTCFQFVTSPTTIVSFFFQLHQSVCLLLL
;
A
#
# COMPACT_ATOMS: atom_id res chain seq x y z
N PRO A 1 9.99 12.59 16.99
CA PRO A 1 11.19 12.49 16.14
C PRO A 1 10.79 12.03 14.73
N THR A 2 11.17 12.81 13.72
CA THR A 2 10.99 12.49 12.30
C THR A 2 12.12 11.62 11.82
N PHE A 3 11.78 10.50 11.18
CA PHE A 3 12.74 9.59 10.59
C PHE A 3 12.72 9.73 9.07
N PHE A 4 13.87 10.10 8.47
CA PHE A 4 14.05 10.18 7.03
C PHE A 4 15.08 9.14 6.62
N GLN A 5 14.75 8.36 5.59
CA GLN A 5 15.64 7.30 5.11
C GLN A 5 15.61 7.21 3.59
N TYR A 6 16.81 7.13 3.01
CA TYR A 6 17.04 6.76 1.63
C TYR A 6 17.86 5.47 1.61
N ILE A 7 17.35 4.42 0.96
CA ILE A 7 18.01 3.12 0.90
C ILE A 7 18.19 2.74 -0.57
N THR A 8 19.42 2.40 -0.93
CA THR A 8 19.74 1.70 -2.16
C THR A 8 20.61 0.51 -1.82
N SER A 9 20.08 -0.69 -2.01
CA SER A 9 20.78 -1.93 -1.66
C SER A 9 20.32 -3.08 -2.56
N PRO A 10 21.12 -4.15 -2.73
CA PRO A 10 20.70 -5.33 -3.51
C PRO A 10 19.55 -6.10 -2.85
N THR A 11 19.50 -6.09 -1.52
CA THR A 11 18.40 -6.62 -0.72
C THR A 11 18.11 -5.64 0.42
N CYS A 12 16.84 -5.45 0.76
CA CYS A 12 16.43 -4.49 1.78
C CYS A 12 15.45 -5.15 2.75
N PHE A 13 15.87 -5.32 4.00
CA PHE A 13 15.02 -5.74 5.11
C PHE A 13 14.94 -4.59 6.11
N GLN A 14 13.73 -4.08 6.37
CA GLN A 14 13.54 -2.93 7.24
C GLN A 14 12.44 -3.16 8.27
N TYR A 15 12.74 -2.79 9.51
CA TYR A 15 11.76 -2.61 10.58
C TYR A 15 11.83 -1.16 11.05
N VAL A 16 10.78 -0.39 10.80
CA VAL A 16 10.74 1.03 11.19
C VAL A 16 9.63 1.27 12.21
N LYS A 17 10.03 1.86 13.33
CA LYS A 17 9.15 2.35 14.39
C LYS A 17 9.52 3.77 14.74
N SER A 18 8.73 4.74 14.27
CA SER A 18 8.94 6.16 14.57
C SER A 18 7.59 6.89 14.63
N PRO A 19 7.49 8.06 15.30
CA PRO A 19 6.28 8.90 15.26
C PRO A 19 5.89 9.35 13.86
N THR A 20 6.89 9.69 13.04
CA THR A 20 6.76 10.15 11.65
C THR A 20 7.88 9.47 10.86
N CYS A 21 7.58 8.86 9.71
CA CYS A 21 8.61 8.35 8.80
C CYS A 21 8.41 8.77 7.34
N PHE A 22 9.52 9.06 6.69
CA PHE A 22 9.65 9.29 5.26
C PHE A 22 10.71 8.33 4.73
N GLN A 23 10.32 7.46 3.80
CA GLN A 23 11.22 6.43 3.26
C GLN A 23 11.22 6.44 1.75
N TYR A 24 12.42 6.40 1.18
CA TYR A 24 12.68 6.14 -0.22
C TYR A 24 13.53 4.88 -0.29
N VAL A 25 13.01 3.83 -0.92
CA VAL A 25 13.70 2.54 -1.00
C VAL A 25 13.76 2.06 -2.44
N THR A 26 14.98 1.84 -2.91
CA THR A 26 15.27 1.19 -4.19
C THR A 26 16.06 -0.08 -3.91
N SER A 27 15.49 -1.24 -4.21
CA SER A 27 16.16 -2.53 -3.99
C SER A 27 15.59 -3.61 -4.90
N PRO A 28 16.40 -4.50 -5.51
CA PRO A 28 15.93 -5.69 -6.22
C PRO A 28 14.87 -6.48 -5.44
N THR A 29 15.11 -6.71 -4.15
CA THR A 29 14.14 -7.35 -3.25
C THR A 29 13.95 -6.50 -2.00
N CYS A 30 12.70 -6.27 -1.60
CA CYS A 30 12.38 -5.40 -0.48
C CYS A 30 11.34 -6.04 0.45
N PHE A 31 11.68 -6.09 1.75
CA PHE A 31 10.80 -6.53 2.82
C PHE A 31 10.74 -5.42 3.88
N GLN A 32 9.56 -4.85 4.08
CA GLN A 32 9.38 -3.74 5.04
C GLN A 32 8.26 -4.01 6.03
N TYR A 33 8.57 -3.77 7.29
CA TYR A 33 7.58 -3.62 8.35
C TYR A 33 7.64 -2.20 8.90
N VAL A 34 6.54 -1.45 8.80
CA VAL A 34 6.49 -0.06 9.25
C VAL A 34 5.34 0.15 10.21
N LYS A 35 5.69 0.67 11.40
CA LYS A 35 4.75 1.09 12.43
C LYS A 35 5.01 2.54 12.79
N SER A 36 4.20 3.45 12.25
CA SER A 36 4.33 4.87 12.51
C SER A 36 2.97 5.56 12.57
N PRO A 37 2.71 6.51 13.49
CA PRO A 37 1.56 7.39 13.43
C PRO A 37 1.32 7.99 12.04
N THR A 38 2.37 8.44 11.36
CA THR A 38 2.33 9.04 10.01
C THR A 38 3.46 8.47 9.16
N CYS A 39 3.15 7.87 8.01
CA CYS A 39 4.19 7.37 7.10
C CYS A 39 4.01 7.82 5.65
N PHE A 40 5.13 8.16 5.04
CA PHE A 40 5.26 8.45 3.62
C PHE A 40 6.31 7.51 3.05
N GLN A 41 5.93 6.72 2.04
CA GLN A 41 6.81 5.71 1.47
C GLN A 41 6.82 5.79 -0.05
N TYR A 42 8.01 5.77 -0.61
CA TYR A 42 8.27 5.56 -2.01
C TYR A 42 9.14 4.30 -2.15
N VAL A 43 8.63 3.29 -2.84
CA VAL A 43 9.35 2.02 -3.01
C VAL A 43 9.40 1.62 -4.47
N THR A 44 10.62 1.37 -4.95
CA THR A 44 10.89 0.80 -6.27
C THR A 44 11.65 -0.50 -6.10
N SER A 45 11.03 -1.61 -6.48
CA SER A 45 11.63 -2.93 -6.28
C SER A 45 11.05 -3.97 -7.22
N PRO A 46 11.85 -4.77 -7.95
CA PRO A 46 11.41 -5.99 -8.63
C PRO A 46 10.44 -6.84 -7.81
N THR A 47 10.77 -7.15 -6.56
CA THR A 47 9.90 -7.90 -5.64
C THR A 47 9.75 -7.19 -4.30
N CYS A 48 8.51 -6.82 -3.96
CA CYS A 48 8.21 -6.00 -2.78
C CYS A 48 7.19 -6.66 -1.86
N PHE A 49 7.54 -6.77 -0.57
CA PHE A 49 6.67 -7.22 0.51
C PHE A 49 6.59 -6.13 1.58
N GLN A 50 5.39 -5.59 1.82
CA GLN A 50 5.20 -4.53 2.79
C GLN A 50 4.09 -4.84 3.79
N TYR A 51 4.39 -4.59 5.05
CA TYR A 51 3.41 -4.52 6.13
C TYR A 51 3.45 -3.12 6.73
N VAL A 52 2.33 -2.39 6.64
CA VAL A 52 2.23 -1.03 7.16
C VAL A 52 1.07 -0.91 8.13
N LYS A 53 1.40 -0.45 9.33
CA LYS A 53 0.44 -0.09 10.37
C LYS A 53 0.63 1.37 10.76
N SER A 54 -0.31 2.21 10.32
CA SER A 54 -0.21 3.65 10.53
C SER A 54 -1.59 4.31 10.59
N PRO A 55 -1.89 5.19 11.56
CA PRO A 55 -2.99 6.14 11.49
C PRO A 55 -3.18 6.79 10.12
N THR A 56 -2.12 7.38 9.56
CA THR A 56 -2.10 8.04 8.25
C THR A 56 -0.95 7.52 7.39
N CYS A 57 -1.24 6.88 6.27
CA CYS A 57 -0.20 6.43 5.34
C CYS A 57 -0.39 6.93 3.91
N PHE A 58 0.73 7.31 3.30
CA PHE A 58 0.86 7.64 1.89
C PHE A 58 1.92 6.73 1.28
N GLN A 59 1.54 5.97 0.26
CA GLN A 59 2.44 4.99 -0.36
C GLN A 59 2.44 5.14 -1.87
N TYR A 60 3.64 5.15 -2.43
CA TYR A 60 3.90 5.00 -3.85
C TYR A 60 4.76 3.76 -4.06
N VAL A 61 4.27 2.79 -4.81
CA VAL A 61 4.98 1.53 -5.05
C VAL A 61 5.03 1.22 -6.53
N THR A 62 6.25 1.00 -7.03
CA THR A 62 6.50 0.50 -8.37
C THR A 62 7.26 -0.81 -8.28
N SER A 63 6.65 -1.89 -8.73
CA SER A 63 7.21 -3.23 -8.56
C SER A 63 6.62 -4.22 -9.56
N PRO A 64 7.41 -5.02 -10.28
CA PRO A 64 6.97 -6.21 -10.99
C PRO A 64 6.03 -7.12 -10.19
N THR A 65 6.40 -7.44 -8.95
CA THR A 65 5.58 -8.25 -8.03
C THR A 65 5.48 -7.60 -6.66
N CYS A 66 4.27 -7.19 -6.26
CA CYS A 66 4.04 -6.55 -4.97
C CYS A 66 3.00 -7.26 -4.11
N PHE A 67 3.34 -7.44 -2.84
CA PHE A 67 2.47 -7.93 -1.79
C PHE A 67 2.40 -6.88 -0.69
N GLN A 68 1.21 -6.35 -0.43
CA GLN A 68 1.02 -5.32 0.59
C GLN A 68 -0.09 -5.67 1.57
N TYR A 69 0.22 -5.47 2.84
CA TYR A 69 -0.75 -5.45 3.93
C TYR A 69 -0.75 -4.07 4.56
N VAL A 70 -1.89 -3.39 4.52
CA VAL A 70 -2.03 -2.05 5.09
C VAL A 70 -3.20 -1.99 6.06
N LYS A 71 -2.89 -1.55 7.28
CA LYS A 71 -3.87 -1.26 8.32
C LYS A 71 -3.75 0.19 8.74
N SER A 72 -4.74 0.99 8.36
CA SER A 72 -4.70 2.43 8.58
C SER A 72 -6.09 3.07 8.65
N PRO A 73 -6.41 3.91 9.64
CA PRO A 73 -7.54 4.85 9.59
C PRO A 73 -7.72 5.56 8.25
N THR A 74 -6.65 6.13 7.70
CA THR A 74 -6.62 6.92 6.46
C THR A 74 -5.43 6.50 5.60
N CYS A 75 -5.68 5.88 4.44
CA CYS A 75 -4.60 5.47 3.53
C CYS A 75 -4.78 6.00 2.11
N PHE A 76 -3.67 6.47 1.54
CA PHE A 76 -3.54 6.85 0.13
C PHE A 76 -2.47 5.98 -0.51
N GLN A 77 -2.82 5.27 -1.57
CA GLN A 77 -1.93 4.33 -2.23
C GLN A 77 -1.93 4.54 -3.74
N TYR A 78 -0.73 4.60 -4.30
CA TYR A 78 -0.49 4.52 -5.72
C TYR A 78 0.39 3.31 -6.00
N VAL A 79 -0.10 2.37 -6.80
CA VAL A 79 0.62 1.12 -7.08
C VAL A 79 0.66 0.85 -8.58
N THR A 80 1.86 0.63 -9.09
CA THR A 80 2.09 0.19 -10.47
C THR A 80 2.83 -1.12 -10.42
N SER A 81 2.18 -2.19 -10.89
CA SER A 81 2.75 -3.54 -10.85
C SER A 81 2.14 -4.48 -11.88
N PRO A 82 2.92 -5.22 -12.69
CA PRO A 82 2.48 -6.43 -13.39
C PRO A 82 1.58 -7.36 -12.56
N THR A 83 1.98 -7.67 -11.32
CA THR A 83 1.27 -8.58 -10.42
C THR A 83 1.15 -7.99 -9.00
N CYS A 84 -0.08 -7.74 -8.57
CA CYS A 84 -0.36 -7.03 -7.33
C CYS A 84 -1.29 -7.82 -6.42
N PHE A 85 -0.87 -8.04 -5.18
CA PHE A 85 -1.68 -8.61 -4.11
C PHE A 85 -1.78 -7.62 -2.96
N GLN A 86 -3.00 -7.20 -2.63
CA GLN A 86 -3.24 -6.21 -1.59
C GLN A 86 -4.31 -6.65 -0.59
N TYR A 87 -3.99 -6.46 0.68
CA TYR A 87 -4.96 -6.46 1.77
C TYR A 87 -4.96 -5.09 2.43
N VAL A 88 -6.10 -4.41 2.41
CA VAL A 88 -6.23 -3.06 2.98
C VAL A 88 -7.41 -3.01 3.93
N LYS A 89 -7.12 -2.66 5.19
CA LYS A 89 -8.12 -2.42 6.22
C LYS A 89 -8.06 -0.96 6.64
N SER A 90 -9.05 -0.19 6.20
CA SER A 90 -9.09 1.24 6.44
C SER A 90 -10.51 1.81 6.49
N PRO A 91 -10.88 2.59 7.52
CA PRO A 91 -12.03 3.49 7.49
C PRO A 91 -12.12 4.33 6.19
N THR A 92 -11.02 4.95 5.77
CA THR A 92 -10.96 5.84 4.60
C THR A 92 -9.79 5.46 3.69
N CYS A 93 -10.08 4.90 2.51
CA CYS A 93 -9.04 4.55 1.52
C CYS A 93 -9.18 5.27 0.18
N PHE A 94 -8.05 5.70 -0.36
CA PHE A 94 -7.91 6.17 -1.74
C PHE A 94 -6.83 5.34 -2.42
N GLN A 95 -7.18 4.66 -3.49
CA GLN A 95 -6.26 3.76 -4.19
C GLN A 95 -6.28 4.03 -5.69
N TYR A 96 -5.09 4.16 -6.27
CA TYR A 96 -4.86 4.15 -7.70
C TYR A 96 -3.94 2.98 -8.02
N ILE A 97 -4.40 2.06 -8.86
CA ILE A 97 -3.69 0.83 -9.15
C ILE A 97 -3.68 0.58 -10.64
N THR A 98 -2.49 0.36 -11.18
CA THR A 98 -2.31 -0.06 -12.57
C THR A 98 -1.59 -1.40 -12.56
N SER A 99 -2.30 -2.45 -12.98
CA SER A 99 -1.76 -3.81 -12.91
C SER A 99 -2.42 -4.75 -13.91
N PRO A 100 -1.67 -5.48 -14.76
CA PRO A 100 -2.19 -6.61 -15.52
C PRO A 100 -2.98 -7.64 -14.70
N THR A 101 -2.46 -8.02 -13.53
CA THR A 101 -3.06 -9.03 -12.63
C THR A 101 -3.14 -8.48 -11.21
N CYS A 102 -4.36 -8.18 -10.75
CA CYS A 102 -4.57 -7.58 -9.45
C CYS A 102 -5.55 -8.39 -8.59
N PHE A 103 -5.11 -8.74 -7.39
CA PHE A 103 -5.91 -9.38 -6.34
C PHE A 103 -6.00 -8.45 -5.14
N GLN A 104 -7.21 -8.06 -4.78
CA GLN A 104 -7.45 -7.10 -3.72
C GLN A 104 -8.51 -7.57 -2.74
N TYR A 105 -8.21 -7.39 -1.47
CA TYR A 105 -9.18 -7.48 -0.39
C TYR A 105 -9.19 -6.15 0.37
N VAL A 106 -10.31 -5.43 0.29
CA VAL A 106 -10.44 -4.11 0.91
C VAL A 106 -11.62 -4.08 1.86
N THR A 107 -11.33 -3.77 3.12
CA THR A 107 -12.33 -3.54 4.17
C THR A 107 -12.36 -2.06 4.51
N SER A 108 -13.38 -1.36 4.02
CA SER A 108 -13.53 0.07 4.23
C SER A 108 -14.98 0.53 4.13
N PRO A 109 -15.48 1.36 5.07
CA PRO A 109 -16.73 2.07 4.90
C PRO A 109 -16.64 3.17 3.84
N THR A 110 -15.49 3.85 3.68
CA THR A 110 -15.34 4.91 2.66
C THR A 110 -14.12 4.65 1.80
N CYS A 111 -14.33 4.24 0.55
CA CYS A 111 -13.21 3.96 -0.36
C CYS A 111 -13.41 4.49 -1.77
N PHE A 112 -12.36 5.08 -2.31
CA PHE A 112 -12.27 5.49 -3.72
C PHE A 112 -11.16 4.69 -4.38
N GLN A 113 -11.50 3.96 -5.42
CA GLN A 113 -10.57 3.10 -6.14
C GLN A 113 -10.62 3.37 -7.64
N PHE A 114 -9.44 3.53 -8.21
CA PHE A 114 -9.23 3.51 -9.65
C PHE A 114 -8.28 2.35 -9.96
N VAL A 115 -8.76 1.32 -10.65
CA VAL A 115 -8.00 0.09 -10.90
C VAL A 115 -8.00 -0.24 -12.38
N THR A 116 -6.88 0.01 -13.05
CA THR A 116 -6.69 -0.34 -14.46
C THR A 116 -6.05 -1.72 -14.55
N SER A 117 -6.84 -2.72 -14.92
CA SER A 117 -6.39 -4.11 -14.97
C SER A 117 -7.27 -4.99 -15.88
N PRO A 118 -6.68 -5.75 -16.82
CA PRO A 118 -7.42 -6.74 -17.62
C PRO A 118 -7.87 -7.95 -16.78
N THR A 119 -7.18 -8.27 -15.67
CA THR A 119 -7.58 -9.36 -14.77
C THR A 119 -7.58 -8.90 -13.31
N THR A 120 -8.78 -8.60 -12.81
CA THR A 120 -8.97 -8.03 -11.47
C THR A 120 -9.92 -8.89 -10.67
N ILE A 121 -9.47 -9.31 -9.49
CA ILE A 121 -10.33 -9.93 -8.48
C ILE A 121 -10.33 -9.00 -7.27
N VAL A 122 -11.46 -8.31 -7.08
CA VAL A 122 -11.66 -7.39 -5.95
C VAL A 122 -12.74 -7.95 -5.03
N SER A 123 -12.38 -8.12 -3.76
CA SER A 123 -13.31 -8.45 -2.69
C SER A 123 -13.46 -7.25 -1.76
N PHE A 124 -14.68 -6.71 -1.68
CA PHE A 124 -15.00 -5.65 -0.74
C PHE A 124 -15.78 -6.20 0.45
N PHE A 125 -15.38 -5.79 1.65
CA PHE A 125 -16.16 -6.04 2.87
C PHE A 125 -16.60 -4.71 3.47
N PHE A 126 -17.90 -4.41 3.36
CA PHE A 126 -18.53 -3.21 3.90
C PHE A 126 -19.10 -3.49 5.30
N GLN A 127 -18.73 -2.67 6.28
CA GLN A 127 -19.43 -2.66 7.58
C GLN A 127 -20.72 -1.85 7.39
N LEU A 128 -21.87 -2.47 7.65
CA LEU A 128 -23.24 -2.09 7.24
C LEU A 128 -23.78 -0.70 7.65
N HIS A 129 -22.98 0.19 8.24
CA HIS A 129 -23.42 1.53 8.65
C HIS A 129 -22.76 2.59 7.75
N GLN A 130 -23.51 3.08 6.75
CA GLN A 130 -23.10 4.13 5.79
C GLN A 130 -21.78 3.86 5.04
N SER A 131 -21.73 2.79 4.25
CA SER A 131 -20.58 2.52 3.38
C SER A 131 -20.78 3.11 1.98
N VAL A 132 -19.79 3.87 1.48
CA VAL A 132 -19.70 4.36 0.09
C VAL A 132 -18.38 3.88 -0.50
N CYS A 133 -18.46 3.10 -1.56
CA CYS A 133 -17.28 2.70 -2.32
C CYS A 133 -17.48 2.90 -3.81
N LEU A 134 -16.60 3.71 -4.41
CA LEU A 134 -16.56 3.94 -5.83
C LEU A 134 -15.37 3.17 -6.41
N LEU A 135 -15.66 2.19 -7.27
CA LEU A 135 -14.68 1.51 -8.07
C LEU A 135 -14.82 1.98 -9.52
N LEU A 136 -13.75 2.57 -10.05
CA LEU A 136 -13.57 2.90 -11.46
C LEU A 136 -12.57 1.90 -12.05
N LEU A 137 -13.00 1.14 -13.06
CA LEU A 137 -12.18 0.20 -13.82
C LEU A 137 -11.78 0.79 -15.18
#